data_AF-A0A842RTW3-F1
#
_entry.id   AF-A0A842RTW3-F1
#
_cell.length_a   1.000
_cell.length_b   1.000
_cell.length_c   1.000
_cell.angle_alpha   90.00
_cell.angle_beta   90.00
_cell.angle_gamma   90.00
#
_symmetry.space_group_name_H-M   'P 1'
#
loop_
_entity.id
_entity.type
_entity.pdbx_description
1 polymer ?
#
loop_
_entity_poly.entity_id
_entity_poly.type
_entity_poly.pdbx_seq_one_letter_code
_entity_poly.pdbx_strand_id
1 'polypeptide(L)'
;MSWLMLKDVENFIEDPVLAYFIIIIFGAIVSIILGSLVFIDSKDILWIYNSSPRGAKDLVFSYLIMVFILNIIISTILTTFLMVVIQTGLIFGLYFYTLNITFNQLMLCQTIAIQCFNPSFDTKSKSMQTNTLLSMGLMQISLISIVCAIFTSIYLDIPLESLISYFVGALLLINIAISGLLLKYGLKKLSKIE
;
A
#
# COMPACT_ATOMS: atom_id res chain seq x y z
N MET A 1 10.55 12.42 38.04
CA MET A 1 10.22 13.06 36.76
C MET A 1 10.35 12.11 35.55
N SER A 2 11.06 10.97 35.64
CA SER A 2 11.14 9.99 34.53
C SER A 2 9.94 9.03 34.40
N TRP A 3 9.21 8.75 35.49
CA TRP A 3 8.06 7.84 35.47
C TRP A 3 6.78 8.41 34.83
N LEU A 4 6.61 9.75 34.85
CA LEU A 4 5.48 10.42 34.19
C LEU A 4 5.67 10.47 32.67
N MET A 5 6.90 10.70 32.19
CA MET A 5 7.20 10.64 30.76
C MET A 5 7.00 9.24 30.16
N LEU A 6 7.27 8.17 30.92
CA LEU A 6 7.04 6.80 30.44
C LEU A 6 5.54 6.49 30.29
N LYS A 7 4.69 6.97 31.21
CA LYS A 7 3.22 6.81 31.09
C LYS A 7 2.61 7.62 29.95
N ASP A 8 3.12 8.82 29.70
CA ASP A 8 2.68 9.63 28.57
C ASP A 8 3.12 9.01 27.23
N VAL A 9 4.26 8.31 27.21
CA VAL A 9 4.72 7.52 26.07
C VAL A 9 3.89 6.23 25.90
N GLU A 10 3.56 5.51 26.97
CA GLU A 10 2.65 4.34 26.89
C GLU A 10 1.30 4.71 26.26
N ASN A 11 0.70 5.84 26.67
CA ASN A 11 -0.56 6.32 26.08
C ASN A 11 -0.40 6.84 24.63
N PHE A 12 0.76 7.39 24.27
CA PHE A 12 1.02 7.90 22.91
C PHE A 12 1.21 6.79 21.88
N ILE A 13 1.70 5.62 22.30
CA ILE A 13 2.01 4.51 21.39
C ILE A 13 0.85 3.49 21.28
N GLU A 14 -0.09 3.48 22.23
CA GLU A 14 -1.39 2.81 22.07
C GLU A 14 -2.36 3.58 21.14
N ASP A 15 -1.99 4.77 20.68
CA ASP A 15 -2.85 5.60 19.83
C ASP A 15 -3.07 4.91 18.46
N PRO A 16 -4.30 4.49 18.15
CA PRO A 16 -4.62 3.89 16.85
C PRO A 16 -4.19 4.81 15.69
N VAL A 17 -4.22 6.14 15.87
CA VAL A 17 -3.79 7.12 14.87
C VAL A 17 -2.37 6.86 14.38
N LEU A 18 -1.43 6.66 15.31
CA LEU A 18 -0.02 6.45 15.00
C LEU A 18 0.18 5.15 14.22
N ALA A 19 -0.51 4.08 14.65
CA ALA A 19 -0.46 2.80 13.98
C ALA A 19 -0.93 2.90 12.52
N TYR A 20 -2.03 3.60 12.25
CA TYR A 20 -2.51 3.81 10.88
C TYR A 20 -1.57 4.68 10.04
N PHE A 21 -0.99 5.72 10.64
CA PHE A 21 0.02 6.54 9.97
C PHE A 21 1.22 5.71 9.53
N ILE A 22 1.72 4.83 10.40
CA ILE A 22 2.82 3.93 10.09
C ILE A 22 2.45 2.99 8.93
N ILE A 23 1.25 2.38 8.96
CA ILE A 23 0.77 1.51 7.88
C ILE A 23 0.75 2.26 6.56
N ILE A 24 0.20 3.48 6.53
CA ILE A 24 0.06 4.23 5.28
C ILE A 24 1.42 4.65 4.72
N ILE A 25 2.30 5.21 5.56
CA ILE A 25 3.61 5.68 5.11
C ILE A 25 4.48 4.49 4.68
N PHE A 26 4.61 3.48 5.54
CA PHE A 26 5.42 2.32 5.24
C PHE A 26 4.89 1.56 4.03
N GLY A 27 3.58 1.36 3.99
CA GLY A 27 2.89 0.71 2.88
C GLY A 27 3.07 1.42 1.56
N ALA A 28 2.96 2.75 1.56
CA ALA A 28 3.20 3.56 0.38
C ALA A 28 4.64 3.39 -0.14
N ILE A 29 5.64 3.51 0.73
CA ILE A 29 7.05 3.41 0.37
C ILE A 29 7.37 2.02 -0.21
N VAL A 30 7.00 0.95 0.51
CA VAL A 30 7.24 -0.43 0.07
C VAL A 30 6.53 -0.70 -1.25
N SER A 31 5.30 -0.23 -1.40
CA SER A 31 4.51 -0.46 -2.62
C SER A 31 5.09 0.25 -3.84
N ILE A 32 5.59 1.48 -3.68
CA ILE A 32 6.25 2.20 -4.76
C ILE A 32 7.53 1.48 -5.16
N ILE A 33 8.38 1.12 -4.20
CA ILE A 33 9.66 0.46 -4.48
C ILE A 33 9.40 -0.88 -5.19
N LEU A 34 8.68 -1.80 -4.54
CA LEU A 34 8.46 -3.15 -5.08
C LEU A 34 7.59 -3.14 -6.34
N GLY A 35 6.53 -2.32 -6.36
CA GLY A 35 5.66 -2.18 -7.52
C GLY A 35 6.38 -1.56 -8.71
N SER A 36 7.35 -0.68 -8.47
CA SER A 36 8.11 -0.06 -9.56
C SER A 36 9.11 -1.02 -10.24
N LEU A 37 9.64 -2.00 -9.48
CA LEU A 37 10.62 -2.98 -9.96
C LEU A 37 10.04 -4.02 -10.91
N VAL A 38 8.70 -4.15 -11.01
CA VAL A 38 8.06 -5.22 -11.79
C VAL A 38 8.38 -5.14 -13.29
N PHE A 39 8.48 -3.93 -13.85
CA PHE A 39 8.73 -3.72 -15.29
C PHE A 39 10.11 -3.15 -15.63
N ILE A 40 10.98 -2.94 -14.63
CA ILE A 40 12.37 -2.51 -14.88
C ILE A 40 13.11 -3.66 -15.56
N ASP A 41 13.81 -3.36 -16.66
CA ASP A 41 14.58 -4.31 -17.47
C ASP A 41 13.76 -5.48 -18.05
N SER A 42 12.43 -5.39 -18.04
CA SER A 42 11.55 -6.50 -18.46
C SER A 42 11.12 -6.41 -19.93
N LYS A 43 11.82 -5.64 -20.78
CA LYS A 43 11.41 -5.45 -22.19
C LYS A 43 11.36 -6.77 -22.94
N ASP A 44 12.42 -7.56 -22.82
CA ASP A 44 12.53 -8.85 -23.48
C ASP A 44 11.56 -9.87 -22.87
N ILE A 45 11.37 -9.82 -21.55
CA ILE A 45 10.42 -10.69 -20.82
C ILE A 45 8.98 -10.42 -21.29
N LEU A 46 8.61 -9.15 -21.46
CA LEU A 46 7.28 -8.77 -21.95
C LEU A 46 7.05 -9.31 -23.36
N TRP A 47 8.05 -9.19 -24.23
CA TRP A 47 7.97 -9.69 -25.61
C TRP A 47 7.84 -11.23 -25.68
N ILE A 48 8.61 -11.95 -24.86
CA ILE A 48 8.53 -13.41 -24.73
C ILE A 48 7.13 -13.83 -24.24
N TYR A 49 6.58 -13.13 -23.24
CA TYR A 49 5.26 -13.46 -22.69
C TYR A 49 4.10 -13.09 -23.61
N ASN A 50 4.22 -12.05 -24.42
CA ASN A 50 3.24 -11.74 -25.45
C ASN A 50 3.17 -12.84 -26.52
N SER A 51 4.33 -13.41 -26.87
CA SER A 51 4.42 -14.53 -27.80
C SER A 51 3.93 -15.86 -27.20
N SER A 52 3.67 -15.91 -25.89
CA SER A 52 3.18 -17.09 -25.18
C SER A 52 1.65 -17.18 -25.25
N PRO A 53 1.06 -18.39 -25.38
CA PRO A 53 -0.38 -18.60 -25.38
C PRO A 53 -1.09 -18.12 -24.10
N ARG A 54 -0.33 -17.88 -23.03
CA ARG A 54 -0.80 -17.38 -21.73
C ARG A 54 -0.94 -15.84 -21.68
N GLY A 55 -0.23 -15.12 -22.55
CA GLY A 55 -0.28 -13.67 -22.68
C GLY A 55 0.26 -12.89 -21.46
N ALA A 56 0.22 -11.56 -21.57
CA ALA A 56 0.76 -10.64 -20.55
C ALA A 56 0.02 -10.66 -19.20
N LYS A 57 -1.22 -11.17 -19.14
CA LYS A 57 -2.01 -11.20 -17.90
C LYS A 57 -1.41 -12.15 -16.87
N ASP A 58 -0.99 -13.34 -17.32
CA ASP A 58 -0.43 -14.36 -16.44
C ASP A 58 0.93 -13.93 -15.87
N LEU A 59 1.69 -13.15 -16.63
CA LEU A 59 2.92 -12.51 -16.14
C LEU A 59 2.62 -11.58 -14.96
N VAL A 60 1.67 -10.65 -15.12
CA VAL A 60 1.30 -9.69 -14.07
C VAL A 60 0.75 -10.40 -12.83
N PHE A 61 -0.07 -11.44 -13.00
CA PHE A 61 -0.55 -12.23 -11.85
C PHE A 61 0.57 -12.98 -11.14
N SER A 62 1.54 -13.53 -11.88
CA SER A 62 2.72 -14.17 -11.29
C SER A 62 3.53 -13.19 -10.46
N TYR A 63 3.72 -11.96 -10.97
CA TYR A 63 4.36 -10.89 -10.19
C TYR A 63 3.55 -10.50 -8.97
N LEU A 64 2.22 -10.34 -9.07
CA LEU A 64 1.38 -10.02 -7.91
C LEU A 64 1.49 -11.07 -6.80
N ILE A 65 1.56 -12.35 -7.15
CA ILE A 65 1.76 -13.44 -6.19
C ILE A 65 3.17 -13.36 -5.56
N MET A 66 4.21 -13.15 -6.38
CA MET A 66 5.57 -12.98 -5.89
C MET A 66 5.68 -11.82 -4.89
N VAL A 67 5.12 -10.66 -5.24
CA VAL A 67 5.18 -9.49 -4.35
C VAL A 67 4.29 -9.67 -3.12
N PHE A 68 3.18 -10.41 -3.21
CA PHE A 68 2.37 -10.76 -2.04
C PHE A 68 3.18 -11.60 -1.02
N ILE A 69 3.96 -12.58 -1.49
CA ILE A 69 4.84 -13.38 -0.62
C ILE A 69 5.89 -12.48 0.06
N LEU A 70 6.52 -11.56 -0.69
CA LEU A 70 7.46 -10.59 -0.14
C LEU A 70 6.78 -9.67 0.90
N ASN A 71 5.55 -9.23 0.61
CA ASN A 71 4.77 -8.39 1.51
C ASN A 71 4.44 -9.11 2.84
N ILE A 72 4.16 -10.41 2.81
CA ILE A 72 3.99 -11.21 4.04
C ILE A 72 5.26 -11.19 4.89
N ILE A 73 6.44 -11.41 4.27
CA ILE A 73 7.72 -11.43 4.98
C ILE A 73 8.01 -10.05 5.60
N ILE A 74 7.91 -8.98 4.79
CA ILE A 74 8.17 -7.61 5.24
C ILE A 74 7.20 -7.20 6.34
N SER A 75 5.90 -7.51 6.18
CA SER A 75 4.88 -7.19 7.17
C SER A 75 5.09 -7.96 8.47
N THR A 76 5.54 -9.21 8.41
CA THR A 76 5.87 -9.99 9.62
C THR A 76 7.02 -9.36 10.38
N ILE A 77 8.08 -8.95 9.68
CA ILE A 77 9.24 -8.26 10.28
C ILE A 77 8.81 -6.93 10.91
N LEU A 78 8.02 -6.12 10.19
CA LEU A 78 7.54 -4.84 10.70
C LEU A 78 6.64 -5.00 11.93
N THR A 79 5.64 -5.90 11.86
CA THR A 79 4.73 -6.12 12.98
C THR A 79 5.47 -6.67 14.19
N THR A 80 6.36 -7.64 14.03
CA THR A 80 7.13 -8.17 15.16
C THR A 80 8.02 -7.11 15.79
N PHE A 81 8.67 -6.28 14.97
CA PHE A 81 9.44 -5.13 15.46
C PHE A 81 8.56 -4.15 16.26
N LEU A 82 7.41 -3.75 15.72
CA LEU A 82 6.50 -2.84 16.41
C LEU A 82 5.91 -3.46 17.68
N MET A 83 5.58 -4.75 17.69
CA MET A 83 5.12 -5.44 18.90
C MET A 83 6.18 -5.39 20.01
N VAL A 84 7.46 -5.56 19.68
CA VAL A 84 8.56 -5.49 20.67
C VAL A 84 8.79 -4.07 21.15
N VAL A 85 8.79 -3.08 20.25
CA VAL A 85 9.10 -1.68 20.58
C VAL A 85 7.96 -1.01 21.34
N ILE A 86 6.73 -1.22 20.88
CA ILE A 86 5.52 -0.62 21.44
C ILE A 86 5.00 -1.41 22.64
N GLN A 87 5.42 -2.68 22.78
CA GLN A 87 4.90 -3.61 23.79
C GLN A 87 3.39 -3.88 23.61
N THR A 88 2.91 -3.96 22.36
CA THR A 88 1.50 -4.26 22.09
C THR A 88 1.15 -5.71 22.39
N GLY A 89 -0.10 -5.91 22.83
CA GLY A 89 -0.67 -7.25 22.98
C GLY A 89 -0.80 -8.00 21.65
N LEU A 90 -0.78 -9.33 21.71
CA LEU A 90 -0.84 -10.22 20.53
C LEU A 90 -2.07 -9.96 19.65
N ILE A 91 -3.23 -9.66 20.24
CA ILE A 91 -4.47 -9.39 19.50
C ILE A 91 -4.33 -8.12 18.66
N PHE A 92 -3.79 -7.05 19.24
CA PHE A 92 -3.53 -5.81 18.52
C PHE A 92 -2.46 -6.00 17.44
N GLY A 93 -1.41 -6.76 17.73
CA GLY A 93 -0.39 -7.13 16.75
C GLY A 93 -0.96 -7.86 15.53
N LEU A 94 -1.87 -8.82 15.74
CA LEU A 94 -2.56 -9.53 14.65
C LEU A 94 -3.48 -8.60 13.85
N TYR A 95 -4.23 -7.73 14.53
CA TYR A 95 -5.06 -6.72 13.87
C TYR A 95 -4.22 -5.81 12.97
N PHE A 96 -3.15 -5.23 13.52
CA PHE A 96 -2.20 -4.40 12.79
C PHE A 96 -1.57 -5.14 11.60
N TYR A 97 -1.16 -6.39 11.79
CA TYR A 97 -0.58 -7.24 10.74
C TYR A 97 -1.53 -7.45 9.56
N THR A 98 -2.78 -7.80 9.84
CA THR A 98 -3.79 -8.03 8.79
C THR A 98 -4.10 -6.76 8.01
N LEU A 99 -4.24 -5.62 8.70
CA LEU A 99 -4.41 -4.31 8.07
C LEU A 99 -3.20 -3.91 7.22
N ASN A 100 -1.99 -4.09 7.74
CA ASN A 100 -0.77 -3.75 7.02
C ASN A 100 -0.64 -4.58 5.73
N ILE A 101 -0.84 -5.90 5.78
CA ILE A 101 -0.78 -6.75 4.58
C ILE A 101 -1.81 -6.33 3.55
N THR A 102 -3.07 -6.17 3.98
CA THR A 102 -4.17 -5.82 3.07
C THR A 102 -3.94 -4.46 2.42
N PHE A 103 -3.58 -3.45 3.20
CA PHE A 103 -3.30 -2.11 2.68
C PHE A 103 -2.13 -2.12 1.70
N ASN A 104 -1.00 -2.74 2.06
CA ASN A 104 0.18 -2.82 1.20
C ASN A 104 -0.13 -3.56 -0.10
N GLN A 105 -0.91 -4.64 -0.05
CA GLN A 105 -1.27 -5.38 -1.24
C GLN A 105 -2.15 -4.54 -2.19
N LEU A 106 -3.07 -3.73 -1.66
CA LEU A 106 -3.88 -2.83 -2.48
C LEU A 106 -3.03 -1.76 -3.16
N MET A 107 -2.09 -1.17 -2.42
CA MET A 107 -1.16 -0.15 -2.94
C MET A 107 -0.19 -0.71 -3.97
N LEU A 108 0.27 -1.95 -3.78
CA LEU A 108 1.04 -2.70 -4.77
C LEU A 108 0.24 -2.95 -6.05
N CYS A 109 -1.00 -3.43 -5.93
CA CYS A 109 -1.90 -3.61 -7.07
C CYS A 109 -2.09 -2.33 -7.86
N GLN A 110 -2.28 -1.18 -7.20
CA GLN A 110 -2.40 0.12 -7.88
C GLN A 110 -1.11 0.48 -8.62
N THR A 111 0.04 0.35 -7.97
CA THR A 111 1.35 0.69 -8.56
C THR A 111 1.64 -0.16 -9.81
N ILE A 112 1.43 -1.48 -9.71
CA ILE A 112 1.61 -2.41 -10.83
C ILE A 112 0.61 -2.11 -11.95
N ALA A 113 -0.64 -1.81 -11.61
CA ALA A 113 -1.65 -1.44 -12.59
C ALA A 113 -1.29 -0.17 -13.36
N ILE A 114 -0.76 0.85 -12.68
CA ILE A 114 -0.27 2.10 -13.31
C ILE A 114 0.89 1.79 -14.26
N GLN A 115 1.83 0.93 -13.85
CA GLN A 115 2.90 0.50 -14.75
C GLN A 115 2.37 -0.27 -15.97
N CYS A 116 1.29 -1.05 -15.83
CA CYS A 116 0.65 -1.70 -16.99
C CYS A 116 0.07 -0.68 -17.99
N PHE A 117 -0.31 0.53 -17.56
CA PHE A 117 -0.80 1.56 -18.47
C PHE A 117 0.31 2.19 -19.32
N ASN A 118 1.52 2.28 -18.79
CA ASN A 118 2.65 2.96 -19.41
C ASN A 118 3.95 2.27 -18.98
N PRO A 119 4.26 1.08 -19.52
CA PRO A 119 5.40 0.29 -19.07
C PRO A 119 6.70 1.07 -19.20
N SER A 120 7.52 1.01 -18.16
CA SER A 120 8.80 1.71 -18.08
C SER A 120 9.93 0.71 -18.00
N PHE A 121 10.67 0.53 -19.09
CA PHE A 121 11.78 -0.43 -19.16
C PHE A 121 13.07 0.12 -18.54
N ASP A 122 13.25 1.46 -18.57
CA ASP A 122 14.43 2.11 -17.99
C ASP A 122 14.10 2.82 -16.67
N THR A 123 15.00 2.70 -15.70
CA THR A 123 14.92 3.40 -14.39
C THR A 123 14.88 4.91 -14.51
N LYS A 124 15.50 5.48 -15.57
CA LYS A 124 15.56 6.93 -15.84
C LYS A 124 14.52 7.42 -16.85
N SER A 125 13.58 6.57 -17.26
CA SER A 125 12.56 6.94 -18.24
C SER A 125 11.56 7.96 -17.67
N LYS A 126 11.07 8.84 -18.54
CA LYS A 126 9.97 9.77 -18.22
C LYS A 126 8.70 9.01 -17.83
N SER A 127 8.49 7.81 -18.39
CA SER A 127 7.36 6.95 -18.02
C SER A 127 7.48 6.46 -16.58
N MET A 128 8.67 6.04 -16.13
CA MET A 128 8.89 5.65 -14.73
C MET A 128 8.56 6.80 -13.77
N GLN A 129 9.08 8.00 -14.04
CA GLN A 129 8.79 9.19 -13.22
C GLN A 129 7.29 9.49 -13.16
N THR A 130 6.60 9.42 -14.30
CA THR A 130 5.16 9.69 -14.37
C THR A 130 4.37 8.62 -13.61
N ASN A 131 4.72 7.35 -13.74
CA ASN A 131 4.06 6.25 -13.05
C ASN A 131 4.25 6.35 -11.53
N THR A 132 5.47 6.64 -11.08
CA THR A 132 5.77 6.84 -9.67
C THR A 132 4.99 8.03 -9.11
N LEU A 133 4.93 9.15 -9.83
CA LEU A 133 4.18 10.33 -9.41
C LEU A 133 2.68 10.07 -9.34
N LEU A 134 2.11 9.35 -10.32
CA LEU A 134 0.70 8.94 -10.29
C LEU A 134 0.41 7.99 -9.13
N SER A 135 1.30 7.04 -8.86
CA SER A 135 1.17 6.09 -7.75
C SER A 135 1.20 6.83 -6.41
N MET A 136 2.15 7.77 -6.23
CA MET A 136 2.21 8.65 -5.07
C MET A 136 0.94 9.49 -4.90
N GLY A 137 0.42 10.06 -6.00
CA GLY A 137 -0.81 10.86 -5.96
C GLY A 137 -2.03 10.06 -5.51
N LEU A 138 -2.17 8.81 -5.95
CA LEU A 138 -3.25 7.93 -5.48
C LEU A 138 -3.08 7.55 -4.00
N MET A 139 -1.85 7.33 -3.55
CA MET A 139 -1.56 7.07 -2.14
C MET A 139 -1.91 8.27 -1.24
N GLN A 140 -1.78 9.51 -1.72
CA GLN A 140 -2.15 10.71 -0.95
C GLN A 140 -3.63 10.75 -0.56
N ILE A 141 -4.53 10.07 -1.30
CA ILE A 141 -5.94 9.95 -0.93
C ILE A 141 -6.09 9.35 0.47
N SER A 142 -5.20 8.41 0.84
CA SER A 142 -5.18 7.79 2.16
C SER A 142 -4.64 8.66 3.28
N LEU A 143 -3.76 9.61 2.97
CA LEU A 143 -3.33 10.61 3.95
C LEU A 143 -4.42 11.67 4.16
N ILE A 144 -5.06 12.11 3.08
CA ILE A 144 -6.15 13.10 3.14
C ILE A 144 -7.29 12.59 4.02
N SER A 145 -7.64 11.30 3.97
CA SER A 145 -8.71 10.76 4.81
C SER A 145 -8.40 10.86 6.31
N ILE A 146 -7.14 10.68 6.73
CA ILE A 146 -6.77 10.85 8.14
C ILE A 146 -6.91 12.32 8.54
N VAL A 147 -6.43 13.23 7.69
CA VAL A 147 -6.58 14.67 7.93
C VAL A 147 -8.06 15.04 8.04
N CYS A 148 -8.92 14.52 7.16
CA CYS A 148 -10.37 14.68 7.25
C CYS A 148 -10.93 14.11 8.57
N ALA A 149 -10.49 12.93 9.00
CA ALA A 149 -10.92 12.33 10.27
C ALA A 149 -10.59 13.25 11.46
N ILE A 150 -9.38 13.83 11.50
CA ILE A 150 -8.95 14.78 12.53
C ILE A 150 -9.82 16.06 12.50
N PHE A 151 -10.08 16.63 11.32
CA PHE A 151 -10.95 17.80 11.24
C PHE A 151 -12.39 17.48 11.69
N THR A 152 -12.91 16.31 11.34
CA THR A 152 -14.24 15.89 11.77
C THR A 152 -14.33 15.64 13.27
N SER A 153 -13.27 15.10 13.90
CA SER A 153 -13.25 14.90 15.35
C SER A 153 -13.27 16.24 16.09
N ILE A 154 -12.52 17.24 15.60
CA ILE A 154 -12.47 18.57 16.21
C ILE A 154 -13.82 19.31 16.05
N TYR A 155 -14.44 19.23 14.87
CA TYR A 155 -15.65 20.01 14.59
C TYR A 155 -16.93 19.41 15.19
N LEU A 156 -17.03 18.07 15.23
CA LEU A 156 -18.22 17.36 15.71
C LEU A 156 -18.09 16.82 17.14
N ASP A 157 -16.92 16.99 17.77
CA ASP A 157 -16.61 16.47 19.12
C ASP A 157 -16.81 14.95 19.24
N ILE A 158 -16.52 14.22 18.16
CA ILE A 158 -16.60 12.76 18.10
C ILE A 158 -15.21 12.20 18.43
N PRO A 159 -15.10 11.15 19.27
CA PRO A 159 -13.81 10.55 19.60
C PRO A 159 -13.09 10.06 18.35
N LEU A 160 -11.84 10.51 18.18
CA LEU A 160 -11.01 10.30 17.00
C LEU A 160 -10.84 8.82 16.67
N GLU A 161 -10.69 7.97 17.69
CA GLU A 161 -10.55 6.52 17.54
C GLU A 161 -11.73 5.88 16.77
N SER A 162 -12.95 6.31 17.10
CA SER A 162 -14.16 5.80 16.46
C SER A 162 -14.21 6.21 15.00
N LEU A 163 -13.93 7.48 14.71
CA LEU A 163 -13.89 8.02 13.35
C LEU A 163 -12.85 7.30 12.50
N ILE A 164 -11.64 7.12 13.04
CA ILE A 164 -10.57 6.43 12.32
C ILE A 164 -10.97 5.02 11.93
N SER A 165 -11.63 4.26 12.80
CA SER A 165 -12.11 2.92 12.44
C SER A 165 -13.06 2.94 11.23
N TYR A 166 -13.99 3.90 11.19
CA TYR A 166 -14.93 4.07 10.08
C TYR A 166 -14.22 4.54 8.80
N PHE A 167 -13.34 5.53 8.92
CA PHE A 167 -12.59 6.06 7.78
C PHE A 167 -11.65 5.01 7.18
N VAL A 168 -10.97 4.20 8.01
CA VAL A 168 -10.11 3.11 7.54
C VAL A 168 -10.92 2.07 6.78
N GLY A 169 -12.06 1.64 7.32
CA GLY A 169 -12.96 0.70 6.63
C GLY A 169 -13.44 1.24 5.29
N ALA A 170 -13.92 2.49 5.25
CA ALA A 170 -14.33 3.15 4.02
C ALA A 170 -13.17 3.27 3.02
N LEU A 171 -11.97 3.59 3.50
CA LEU A 171 -10.79 3.75 2.69
C LEU A 171 -10.31 2.44 2.06
N LEU A 172 -10.35 1.34 2.81
CA LEU A 172 -10.03 0.02 2.28
C LEU A 172 -10.98 -0.33 1.12
N LEU A 173 -12.27 -0.09 1.28
CA LEU A 173 -13.26 -0.33 0.22
C LEU A 173 -13.00 0.53 -1.03
N ILE A 174 -12.71 1.82 -0.85
CA ILE A 174 -12.35 2.72 -1.94
C ILE A 174 -11.08 2.22 -2.65
N ASN A 175 -10.05 1.82 -1.91
CA ASN A 175 -8.81 1.30 -2.49
C ASN A 175 -8.98 -0.04 -3.19
N ILE A 176 -9.86 -0.92 -2.69
CA ILE A 176 -10.25 -2.16 -3.38
C ILE A 176 -10.90 -1.81 -4.73
N ALA A 177 -11.85 -0.86 -4.74
CA ALA A 177 -12.52 -0.43 -5.96
C ALA A 177 -11.52 0.18 -6.96
N ILE A 178 -10.69 1.13 -6.52
CA ILE A 178 -9.70 1.81 -7.36
C ILE A 178 -8.67 0.80 -7.89
N SER A 179 -8.09 -0.04 -7.04
CA SER A 179 -7.09 -1.03 -7.43
C SER A 179 -7.65 -2.06 -8.41
N GLY A 180 -8.86 -2.57 -8.17
CA GLY A 180 -9.52 -3.53 -9.05
C GLY A 180 -9.83 -2.94 -10.43
N LEU A 181 -10.33 -1.70 -10.47
CA LEU A 181 -10.58 -0.99 -11.73
C LEU A 181 -9.27 -0.72 -12.48
N LEU A 182 -8.27 -0.16 -11.80
CA LEU A 182 -6.96 0.13 -12.39
C LEU A 182 -6.32 -1.14 -12.94
N LEU A 183 -6.32 -2.24 -12.19
CA LEU A 183 -5.72 -3.50 -12.64
C LEU A 183 -6.45 -4.05 -13.87
N LYS A 184 -7.80 -4.05 -13.86
CA LYS A 184 -8.60 -4.51 -15.00
C LYS A 184 -8.31 -3.71 -16.27
N TYR A 185 -8.24 -2.38 -16.17
CA TYR A 185 -7.97 -1.50 -17.32
C TYR A 185 -6.50 -1.52 -17.74
N GLY A 186 -5.57 -1.57 -16.77
CA GLY A 186 -4.13 -1.68 -17.00
C GLY A 186 -3.78 -2.94 -17.77
N LEU A 187 -4.31 -4.09 -17.36
CA LEU A 187 -4.13 -5.37 -18.07
C LEU A 187 -4.70 -5.33 -19.50
N LYS A 188 -5.86 -4.70 -19.69
CA LYS A 188 -6.48 -4.54 -21.02
C LYS A 188 -5.67 -3.63 -21.93
N LYS A 189 -4.99 -2.63 -21.38
CA LYS A 189 -4.11 -1.75 -22.15
C LYS A 189 -2.78 -2.44 -22.47
N LEU A 190 -2.21 -3.17 -21.52
CA LEU A 190 -0.97 -3.92 -21.71
C LEU A 190 -1.10 -4.93 -22.85
N SER A 191 -2.23 -5.63 -22.95
CA SER A 191 -2.51 -6.58 -24.04
C SER A 191 -2.72 -5.92 -25.42
N LYS A 192 -2.72 -4.58 -25.50
CA LYS A 192 -2.92 -3.81 -26.75
C LYS A 192 -1.67 -3.03 -27.17
N ILE A 193 -0.54 -3.13 -26.46
CA ILE A 193 0.69 -2.39 -26.80
C ILE A 193 1.47 -3.14 -27.93
N GLU A 194 0.72 -3.76 -28.83
CA GLU A 194 1.09 -4.28 -30.16
C GLU A 194 0.09 -3.72 -31.19
#